data_AF-A0A524L0E2-F1
#
_entry.id   AF-A0A524L0E2-F1
#
_cell.length_a   1.000
_cell.length_b   1.000
_cell.length_c   1.000
_cell.angle_alpha   90.00
_cell.angle_beta   90.00
_cell.angle_gamma   90.00
#
_symmetry.space_group_name_H-M   'P 1'
#
loop_
_entity.id
_entity.type
_entity.pdbx_description
1 polymer ?
#
loop_
_entity_poly.entity_id
_entity_poly.type
_entity_poly.pdbx_seq_one_letter_code
_entity_poly.pdbx_strand_id
1 'polypeptide(L)'
;MTSRDDALVRLRQVAFVARELEPVVEALCDVLDVEVAYRDPGVGVFGLHNALMPLGDSFLEVVSPERLGTTAGRLLERRGGDGGYMVIVQSQARKADRARVES
;
A
#
# COMPACT_ATOMS: atom_id res chain seq x y z
N MET A 1 24.86 -14.33 20.78
CA MET A 1 24.46 -12.91 20.93
C MET A 1 23.68 -12.54 19.68
N THR A 2 22.38 -12.84 19.67
CA THR A 2 21.50 -12.48 18.54
C THR A 2 21.35 -10.97 18.58
N SER A 3 21.86 -10.26 17.57
CA SER A 3 21.65 -8.81 17.45
C SER A 3 20.14 -8.56 17.36
N ARG A 4 19.68 -7.43 17.90
CA ARG A 4 18.28 -6.99 17.84
C ARG A 4 17.77 -6.78 16.40
N ASP A 5 18.67 -6.91 15.42
CA ASP A 5 18.42 -6.74 14.00
C ASP A 5 17.87 -8.01 13.30
N ASP A 6 18.19 -9.22 13.78
CA ASP A 6 17.76 -10.47 13.12
C ASP A 6 16.23 -10.72 13.16
N ALA A 7 15.50 -9.98 14.01
CA ALA A 7 14.04 -10.04 14.16
C ALA A 7 13.32 -8.78 13.62
N LEU A 8 13.99 -7.97 12.81
CA LEU A 8 13.44 -6.68 12.37
C LEU A 8 12.38 -6.85 11.27
N VAL A 9 11.19 -6.32 11.54
CA VAL A 9 10.14 -6.07 10.54
C VAL A 9 10.30 -4.63 10.06
N ARG A 10 10.52 -4.43 8.76
CA ARG A 10 10.68 -3.10 8.14
C ARG A 10 9.48 -2.78 7.25
N LEU A 11 8.92 -1.59 7.40
CA LEU A 11 7.90 -1.07 6.49
C LEU A 11 8.53 -0.84 5.11
N ARG A 12 7.87 -1.33 4.06
CA ARG A 12 8.30 -1.12 2.66
C ARG A 12 7.29 -0.30 1.87
N GLN A 13 6.01 -0.44 2.17
CA GLN A 13 4.96 0.30 1.47
C GLN A 13 3.72 0.50 2.33
N VAL A 14 3.10 1.66 2.19
CA VAL A 14 1.76 1.96 2.69
C VAL A 14 0.86 2.18 1.49
N ALA A 15 -0.20 1.38 1.38
CA ALA A 15 -1.18 1.50 0.31
C ALA A 15 -2.47 2.12 0.83
N PHE A 16 -2.97 3.12 0.12
CA PHE A 16 -4.30 3.69 0.26
C PHE A 16 -5.21 3.18 -0.85
N VAL A 17 -6.50 3.11 -0.56
CA VAL A 17 -7.54 2.92 -1.55
C VAL A 17 -8.34 4.22 -1.68
N ALA A 18 -8.56 4.64 -2.91
CA ALA A 18 -9.35 5.83 -3.23
C ALA A 18 -10.42 5.52 -4.28
N ARG A 19 -11.54 6.24 -4.24
CA ARG A 19 -12.55 6.19 -5.31
C ARG A 19 -11.96 6.70 -6.62
N GLU A 20 -11.30 7.85 -6.57
CA GLU A 20 -10.65 8.49 -7.71
C GLU A 20 -9.15 8.55 -7.46
N LEU A 21 -8.35 8.00 -8.38
CA LEU A 21 -6.90 7.90 -8.19
C LEU A 21 -6.24 9.29 -8.20
N GLU A 22 -6.43 10.05 -9.29
CA GLU A 22 -5.62 11.23 -9.56
C GLU A 22 -5.78 12.37 -8.56
N PRO A 23 -6.98 12.73 -8.06
CA PRO A 23 -7.10 13.78 -7.04
C PRO A 23 -6.31 13.46 -5.76
N VAL A 24 -6.25 12.19 -5.37
CA VAL A 24 -5.50 11.76 -4.17
C VAL A 24 -4.00 11.75 -4.45
N VAL A 25 -3.59 11.29 -5.63
CA VAL A 25 -2.18 11.29 -6.05
C VAL A 25 -1.64 12.72 -6.15
N GLU A 26 -2.36 13.62 -6.80
CA GLU A 26 -2.01 15.04 -6.92
C GLU A 26 -1.83 15.68 -5.54
N ALA A 27 -2.79 15.47 -4.63
CA ALA A 27 -2.70 15.99 -3.27
C ALA A 27 -1.51 15.43 -2.48
N LEU A 28 -1.20 14.14 -2.63
CA LEU A 28 -0.07 13.51 -1.95
C LEU A 28 1.27 13.98 -2.52
N CYS A 29 1.38 14.09 -3.85
CA CYS A 29 2.54 14.64 -4.54
C CYS A 29 2.82 16.08 -4.11
N ASP A 30 1.80 16.94 -4.05
CA ASP A 30 1.92 18.34 -3.64
C ASP A 30 2.33 18.48 -2.16
N VAL A 31 1.67 17.75 -1.26
CA VAL A 31 1.93 17.85 0.19
C VAL A 31 3.29 17.27 0.58
N LEU A 32 3.74 16.19 -0.06
CA LEU A 32 4.96 15.48 0.30
C LEU A 32 6.17 15.87 -0.57
N ASP A 33 5.98 16.71 -1.59
CA ASP A 33 6.98 17.10 -2.58
C ASP A 33 7.64 15.88 -3.26
N VAL A 34 6.79 15.01 -3.81
CA VAL A 34 7.19 13.77 -4.50
C VAL A 34 6.49 13.63 -5.84
N GLU A 35 7.02 12.77 -6.70
CA GLU A 35 6.45 12.46 -8.01
C GLU A 35 6.05 10.99 -8.12
N VAL A 36 5.13 10.67 -9.04
CA VAL A 36 4.79 9.29 -9.37
C VAL A 36 6.00 8.62 -10.04
N ALA A 37 6.57 7.63 -9.38
CA ALA A 37 7.69 6.85 -9.90
C ALA A 37 7.22 5.73 -10.84
N TYR A 38 6.05 5.14 -10.59
CA TYR A 38 5.56 4.01 -11.37
C TYR A 38 4.04 3.85 -11.33
N ARG A 39 3.48 3.39 -12.45
CA ARG A 39 2.11 2.88 -12.56
C ARG A 39 2.20 1.42 -12.99
N ASP A 40 1.76 0.52 -12.12
CA ASP A 40 1.90 -0.92 -12.31
C ASP A 40 0.71 -1.51 -13.07
N PRO A 41 0.86 -1.91 -14.34
CA PRO A 41 -0.22 -2.58 -15.07
C PRO A 41 -0.59 -3.95 -14.45
N GLY A 42 0.29 -4.53 -13.62
CA GLY A 42 0.05 -5.79 -12.92
C GLY A 42 -1.13 -5.74 -11.95
N VAL A 43 -1.48 -4.57 -11.39
CA VAL A 43 -2.63 -4.44 -10.49
C VAL A 43 -3.98 -4.60 -11.21
N GLY A 44 -4.00 -4.49 -12.54
CA GLY A 44 -5.19 -4.68 -13.37
C GLY A 44 -5.79 -6.09 -13.27
N VAL A 45 -4.99 -7.11 -12.89
CA VAL A 45 -5.49 -8.46 -12.58
C VAL A 45 -6.53 -8.45 -11.46
N PHE A 46 -6.38 -7.52 -10.51
CA PHE A 46 -7.33 -7.29 -9.41
C PHE A 46 -8.45 -6.30 -9.77
N GLY A 47 -8.40 -5.71 -10.96
CA GLY A 47 -9.32 -4.67 -11.42
C GLY A 47 -9.04 -3.32 -10.84
N LEU A 48 -7.77 -3.04 -10.59
CA LEU A 48 -7.30 -1.79 -10.02
C LEU A 48 -6.31 -1.13 -10.98
N HIS A 49 -6.21 0.19 -10.89
CA HIS A 49 -5.07 0.97 -11.34
C HIS A 49 -4.40 1.60 -10.12
N ASN A 50 -3.12 1.97 -10.25
CA ASN A 50 -2.37 2.52 -9.13
C ASN A 50 -1.40 3.65 -9.51
N ALA A 51 -0.86 4.26 -8.46
CA ALA A 51 0.26 5.19 -8.49
C ALA A 51 1.21 4.83 -7.34
N LEU A 52 2.50 4.67 -7.64
CA LEU A 52 3.55 4.53 -6.65
C LEU A 52 4.38 5.81 -6.58
N MET A 53 4.53 6.35 -5.37
CA MET A 53 5.38 7.50 -5.06
C MET A 53 6.47 7.06 -4.08
N PRO A 54 7.73 7.41 -4.31
CA PRO A 54 8.82 7.07 -3.40
C PRO A 54 8.73 7.95 -2.14
N LEU A 55 8.99 7.36 -0.97
CA LEU A 55 9.07 8.08 0.30
C LEU A 55 10.28 7.55 1.09
N GLY A 56 11.42 8.22 0.94
CA GLY A 56 12.69 7.78 1.50
C GLY A 56 13.10 6.42 0.91
N ASP A 57 13.13 5.39 1.76
CA ASP A 57 13.46 4.02 1.38
C ASP A 57 12.24 3.12 1.11
N SER A 58 11.04 3.69 1.21
CA SER A 58 9.74 3.02 1.15
C SER A 58 8.87 3.63 0.06
N PHE A 59 7.67 3.10 -0.14
CA PHE A 59 6.71 3.60 -1.13
C PHE A 59 5.38 3.98 -0.50
N LEU A 60 4.77 5.01 -1.06
CA LEU A 60 3.35 5.28 -0.92
C LEU A 60 2.64 4.78 -2.18
N GLU A 61 1.56 4.05 -2.00
CA GLU A 61 0.73 3.57 -3.10
C GLU A 61 -0.69 4.10 -2.94
N VAL A 62 -1.29 4.57 -4.03
CA VAL A 62 -2.75 4.73 -4.11
C VAL A 62 -3.26 3.74 -5.15
N VAL A 63 -4.27 2.95 -4.78
CA VAL A 63 -5.00 2.09 -5.72
C VAL A 63 -6.44 2.57 -5.86
N SER A 64 -7.01 2.46 -7.06
CA SER A 64 -8.42 2.75 -7.32
C SER A 64 -9.06 1.65 -8.18
N PRO A 65 -10.33 1.28 -7.93
CA PRO A 65 -11.08 0.35 -8.79
C PRO A 65 -11.23 0.86 -10.24
N GLU A 66 -10.88 0.03 -11.22
CA GLU A 66 -11.18 0.27 -12.64
C GLU A 66 -12.52 -0.32 -13.07
N ARG A 67 -13.08 -1.22 -12.26
CA ARG A 67 -14.36 -1.90 -12.54
C ARG A 67 -15.17 -2.14 -11.27
N LEU A 68 -16.46 -2.35 -11.46
CA LEU A 68 -17.38 -2.68 -10.37
C LEU A 68 -17.06 -4.05 -9.76
N GLY A 69 -17.41 -4.22 -8.47
CA GLY A 69 -17.31 -5.51 -7.79
C GLY A 69 -15.89 -5.92 -7.37
N THR A 70 -14.91 -5.01 -7.40
CA THR A 70 -13.56 -5.30 -6.87
C THR A 70 -13.58 -5.38 -5.33
N THR A 71 -12.59 -6.07 -4.77
CA THR A 71 -12.40 -6.11 -3.31
C THR A 71 -12.15 -4.73 -2.72
N ALA A 72 -11.39 -3.88 -3.44
CA ALA A 72 -11.14 -2.50 -3.06
C ALA A 72 -12.42 -1.64 -3.10
N GLY A 73 -13.25 -1.81 -4.15
CA GLY A 73 -14.56 -1.13 -4.24
C GLY A 73 -15.48 -1.45 -3.07
N ARG A 74 -15.61 -2.73 -2.71
CA ARG A 74 -16.37 -3.16 -1.52
C ARG A 74 -15.78 -2.62 -0.20
N LEU A 75 -14.49 -2.31 -0.16
CA LEU A 75 -13.86 -1.69 1.02
C LEU A 75 -14.22 -0.22 1.14
N LEU A 76 -14.17 0.53 0.04
CA LEU A 76 -14.59 1.93 -0.02
C LEU A 76 -16.05 2.09 0.41
N GLU A 77 -16.94 1.25 -0.10
CA GLU A 77 -18.37 1.23 0.29
C GLU A 77 -18.54 0.99 1.78
N ARG A 78 -17.90 -0.06 2.32
CA ARG A 78 -17.98 -0.42 3.74
C ARG A 78 -17.43 0.65 4.68
N ARG A 79 -16.41 1.40 4.25
CA ARG A 79 -15.78 2.46 5.06
C ARG A 79 -16.43 3.83 4.87
N GLY A 80 -17.27 4.00 3.86
CA GLY A 80 -17.89 5.27 3.54
C GLY A 80 -16.95 6.29 2.88
N GLY A 81 -15.72 5.89 2.49
CA GLY A 81 -14.73 6.82 1.96
C GLY A 81 -13.37 6.20 1.71
N ASP A 82 -12.47 7.05 1.22
CA ASP A 82 -11.08 6.71 0.94
C ASP A 82 -10.31 6.44 2.24
N GLY A 83 -9.24 5.63 2.18
CA GLY A 83 -8.43 5.38 3.36
C GLY A 83 -7.43 4.25 3.23
N GLY A 84 -6.84 3.85 4.37
CA GLY A 84 -5.75 2.85 4.40
C GLY A 84 -6.19 1.48 3.90
N TYR A 85 -5.43 0.88 2.99
CA TYR A 85 -5.75 -0.41 2.40
C TYR A 85 -4.87 -1.53 2.94
N MET A 86 -3.55 -1.39 2.79
CA MET A 86 -2.57 -2.40 3.20
C MET A 86 -1.29 -1.75 3.72
N VAL A 87 -0.59 -2.47 4.58
CA VAL A 87 0.82 -2.21 4.91
C VAL A 87 1.64 -3.40 4.44
N ILE A 88 2.71 -3.13 3.71
CA ILE A 88 3.61 -4.16 3.20
C ILE A 88 4.90 -4.04 3.98
N VAL A 89 5.25 -5.11 4.67
CA VAL A 89 6.43 -5.18 5.51
C VAL A 89 7.37 -6.29 5.02
N GLN A 90 8.67 -6.02 5.11
CA GLN A 90 9.71 -7.01 4.90
C GLN A 90 10.15 -7.53 6.26
N SER A 91 10.11 -8.86 6.45
CA SER A 91 10.55 -9.50 7.69
C SER A 91 11.84 -10.27 7.45
N GLN A 92 12.83 -10.10 8.32
CA GLN A 92 14.07 -10.89 8.27
C GLN A 92 13.90 -12.29 8.90
N ALA A 93 12.89 -12.49 9.75
CA ALA A 93 12.61 -13.74 10.45
C ALA A 93 11.19 -14.29 10.18
N ARG A 94 10.80 -14.44 8.91
CA ARG A 94 9.43 -14.77 8.46
C ARG A 94 8.72 -15.88 9.25
N LYS A 95 9.42 -16.96 9.63
CA LYS A 95 8.83 -18.05 10.41
C LYS A 95 8.46 -17.62 11.84
N ALA A 96 9.37 -16.93 12.51
CA ALA A 96 9.16 -16.43 13.86
C ALA A 96 8.07 -15.33 13.88
N ASP A 97 8.09 -14.42 12.91
CA ASP A 97 7.08 -13.37 12.80
C ASP A 97 5.70 -13.93 12.46
N ARG A 98 5.61 -14.99 11.64
CA ARG A 98 4.35 -15.70 11.40
C ARG A 98 3.80 -16.32 12.68
N ALA A 99 4.63 -17.02 13.45
CA ALA A 99 4.20 -17.64 14.70
C ALA A 99 3.65 -16.61 15.70
N ARG A 100 4.19 -15.39 15.72
CA ARG A 100 3.70 -14.27 16.55
C ARG A 100 2.34 -13.71 16.10
N VAL A 101 1.98 -13.80 14.82
CA VAL A 101 0.70 -13.32 14.30
C VAL A 101 -0.41 -14.35 14.56
N GLU A 102 -0.04 -15.63 14.64
CA GLU A 102 -0.95 -16.75 14.82
C GLU A 102 -1.18 -17.14 16.30
N SER A 103 -0.46 -16.51 17.25
CA SER A 103 -0.60 -16.70 18.70
C SER A 103 -1.63 -15.76 19.32
#